data_AF-A0A497T6H5-F1
#
_entry.id   AF-A0A497T6H5-F1
#
_cell.length_a   1.000
_cell.length_b   1.000
_cell.length_c   1.000
_cell.angle_alpha   90.00
_cell.angle_beta   90.00
_cell.angle_gamma   90.00
#
_symmetry.space_group_name_H-M   'P 1'
#
loop_
_entity.id
_entity.type
_entity.pdbx_description
1 polymer ?
#
loop_
_entity_poly.entity_id
_entity_poly.type
_entity_poly.pdbx_seq_one_letter_code
_entity_poly.pdbx_strand_id
1 'polypeptide(L)'
;MVLEFLSPYLGSYFETIRVIIIIVISLFVAKAINFFLDRGIRRLTEKTKTTLDDKLVHAVRKPILLGALLTGVYFSLHSLSYLSGYAALINQAFTVVFVLFVSLFLVRTVNAVIEWYGEEILSKTKAQE
;
A
#
# COMPACT_ATOMS: atom_id res chain seq x y z
N MET A 1 13.57 -38.17 23.63
CA MET A 1 14.31 -37.42 24.67
C MET A 1 15.06 -36.19 24.15
N VAL A 2 16.25 -36.30 23.52
CA VAL A 2 16.99 -35.09 23.05
C VAL A 2 16.24 -34.34 21.93
N LEU A 3 15.61 -35.06 20.99
CA LEU A 3 14.82 -34.45 19.92
C LEU A 3 13.52 -33.79 20.43
N GLU A 4 12.90 -34.33 21.48
CA GLU A 4 11.72 -33.70 22.12
C GLU A 4 12.10 -32.44 22.90
N PHE A 5 13.29 -32.41 23.50
CA PHE A 5 13.79 -31.22 24.18
C PHE A 5 14.13 -30.08 23.21
N LEU A 6 14.61 -30.41 22.01
CA LEU A 6 15.00 -29.42 20.99
C LEU A 6 13.86 -28.99 20.06
N SER A 7 12.78 -29.76 19.95
CA SER A 7 11.66 -29.44 19.03
C SER A 7 11.01 -28.06 19.25
N PRO A 8 10.82 -27.55 20.49
CA PRO A 8 10.20 -26.25 20.71
C PRO A 8 11.14 -25.11 20.31
N TYR A 9 12.44 -25.28 20.56
CA TYR A 9 13.46 -24.32 20.15
C TYR A 9 13.53 -24.24 18.62
N LEU A 10 13.60 -25.40 17.94
CA LEU A 10 13.62 -25.46 16.47
C LEU A 10 12.38 -24.81 15.85
N GLY A 11 11.18 -25.05 16.41
CA GLY A 11 9.94 -24.41 15.95
C GLY A 11 9.99 -22.89 16.00
N SER A 12 10.44 -22.33 17.12
CA SER A 12 10.57 -20.86 17.31
C SER A 12 11.55 -20.22 16.32
N TYR A 13 12.68 -20.89 16.02
CA TYR A 13 13.63 -20.40 15.01
C TYR A 13 13.01 -20.35 13.61
N PHE A 14 12.27 -21.38 13.19
CA PHE A 14 11.61 -21.41 11.89
C PHE A 14 10.55 -20.31 11.74
N GLU A 15 9.80 -20.01 12.81
CA GLU A 15 8.82 -18.93 12.82
C GLU A 15 9.46 -17.57 12.67
N THR A 16 10.55 -17.32 13.40
CA THR A 16 11.30 -16.06 13.30
C THR A 16 11.86 -15.86 11.90
N ILE A 17 12.43 -16.92 11.30
CA ILE A 17 12.93 -16.89 9.92
C ILE A 17 11.78 -16.60 8.93
N ARG A 18 10.61 -17.22 9.12
CA ARG A 18 9.45 -17.01 8.25
C ARG A 18 8.98 -15.55 8.27
N VAL A 19 8.94 -14.90 9.43
CA VAL A 19 8.61 -13.46 9.55
C VAL A 19 9.59 -12.60 8.79
N ILE A 20 10.89 -12.83 9.01
CA ILE A 20 11.94 -12.07 8.33
C ILE A 20 11.79 -12.22 6.81
N ILE A 21 11.54 -13.44 6.33
CA ILE A 21 11.28 -13.70 4.90
C ILE A 21 10.05 -12.93 4.41
N ILE A 22 8.93 -12.93 5.15
CA ILE A 22 7.71 -12.21 4.74
C ILE A 22 7.95 -10.70 4.71
N ILE A 23 8.65 -10.13 5.69
CA ILE A 23 9.00 -8.71 5.72
C ILE A 23 9.91 -8.38 4.54
N VAL A 24 10.93 -9.19 4.28
CA VAL A 24 11.84 -9.00 3.14
C VAL A 24 11.06 -9.05 1.82
N ILE A 25 10.21 -10.06 1.62
CA ILE A 25 9.34 -10.17 0.44
C ILE A 25 8.43 -8.95 0.33
N SER A 26 7.82 -8.49 1.42
CA SER A 26 6.99 -7.28 1.44
C SER A 26 7.78 -6.04 1.01
N LEU A 27 9.02 -5.87 1.47
CA LEU A 27 9.88 -4.76 1.06
C LEU A 27 10.25 -4.86 -0.42
N PHE A 28 10.52 -6.07 -0.92
CA PHE A 28 10.76 -6.30 -2.35
C PHE A 28 9.53 -5.99 -3.19
N VAL A 29 8.34 -6.41 -2.76
CA VAL A 29 7.06 -6.10 -3.42
C VAL A 29 6.80 -4.60 -3.42
N ALA A 30 6.98 -3.92 -2.28
CA ALA A 30 6.83 -2.46 -2.19
C ALA A 30 7.80 -1.74 -3.13
N LYS A 31 9.06 -2.18 -3.20
CA LYS A 31 10.07 -1.62 -4.11
C LYS A 31 9.76 -1.91 -5.58
N ALA A 32 9.26 -3.09 -5.89
CA ALA A 32 8.82 -3.47 -7.23
C ALA A 32 7.62 -2.62 -7.67
N ILE A 33 6.60 -2.48 -6.82
CA ILE A 33 5.46 -1.60 -7.05
C ILE A 33 5.92 -0.17 -7.29
N ASN A 34 6.84 0.35 -6.47
CA ASN A 34 7.40 1.69 -6.69
C ASN A 34 8.08 1.82 -8.06
N PHE A 35 8.88 0.82 -8.45
CA PHE A 35 9.55 0.80 -9.75
C PHE A 35 8.57 0.74 -10.93
N PHE A 36 7.54 -0.11 -10.84
CA PHE A 36 6.50 -0.21 -11.87
C PHE A 36 5.65 1.06 -11.94
N LEU A 37 5.33 1.67 -10.80
CA LEU A 37 4.70 2.97 -10.75
C LEU A 37 5.59 4.00 -11.43
N ASP A 38 6.85 4.19 -11.03
CA ASP A 38 7.73 5.19 -11.63
C ASP A 38 7.89 4.99 -13.17
N ARG A 39 7.93 3.74 -13.63
CA ARG A 39 8.01 3.41 -15.07
C ARG A 39 6.69 3.64 -15.81
N GLY A 40 5.56 3.26 -15.21
CA GLY A 40 4.22 3.41 -15.77
C GLY A 40 3.79 4.87 -15.81
N ILE A 41 4.09 5.60 -14.73
CA ILE A 41 3.88 7.04 -14.57
C ILE A 41 4.62 7.80 -15.66
N ARG A 42 5.93 7.58 -15.84
CA ARG A 42 6.68 8.24 -16.92
C ARG A 42 6.05 8.00 -18.29
N ARG A 43 5.58 6.77 -18.57
CA ARG A 43 4.93 6.45 -19.85
C ARG A 43 3.53 7.04 -20.02
N LEU A 44 2.80 7.27 -18.94
CA LEU A 44 1.46 7.90 -18.97
C LEU A 44 1.61 9.41 -19.12
N THR A 45 2.44 10.04 -18.28
CA THR A 45 2.80 11.46 -18.33
C THR A 45 3.43 11.89 -19.66
N GLU A 46 4.22 11.02 -20.30
CA GLU A 46 4.78 11.30 -21.65
C GLU A 46 3.73 11.14 -22.77
N LYS A 47 2.62 10.42 -22.54
CA LYS A 47 1.60 10.15 -23.56
C LYS A 47 0.39 11.07 -23.50
N THR A 48 0.12 11.71 -22.36
CA THR A 48 -1.02 12.61 -22.21
C THR A 48 -0.56 14.04 -21.93
N LYS A 49 -1.05 15.01 -22.70
CA LYS A 49 -0.73 16.45 -22.55
C LYS A 49 -1.54 17.14 -21.43
N THR A 50 -2.26 16.37 -20.62
CA THR A 50 -3.28 16.86 -19.67
C THR A 50 -2.74 16.90 -18.25
N THR A 51 -2.84 18.06 -17.59
CA THR A 51 -2.42 18.27 -16.18
C THR A 51 -3.15 17.39 -15.17
N LEU A 52 -4.30 16.82 -15.55
CA LEU A 52 -5.08 15.87 -14.76
C LEU A 52 -4.31 14.60 -14.43
N ASP A 53 -3.62 14.04 -15.42
CA ASP A 53 -2.98 12.72 -15.28
C ASP A 53 -1.82 12.79 -14.30
N ASP A 54 -1.06 13.89 -14.33
CA ASP A 54 0.06 14.11 -13.41
C ASP A 54 -0.41 14.28 -11.95
N LYS A 55 -1.49 15.04 -11.73
CA LYS A 55 -2.07 15.22 -10.39
C LYS A 55 -2.66 13.93 -9.84
N LEU A 56 -3.44 13.20 -10.63
CA LEU A 56 -4.03 11.92 -10.23
C LEU A 56 -2.95 10.87 -9.91
N VAL A 57 -1.95 10.77 -10.77
CA VAL A 57 -0.83 9.86 -10.57
C VAL A 57 -0.07 10.17 -9.28
N HIS A 58 0.25 11.43 -9.01
CA HIS A 58 0.90 11.83 -7.77
C HIS A 58 0.02 11.60 -6.54
N ALA A 59 -1.29 11.83 -6.66
CA ALA A 59 -2.25 11.56 -5.60
C ALA A 59 -2.35 10.06 -5.26
N VAL A 60 -2.19 9.18 -6.25
CA VAL A 60 -2.35 7.73 -6.11
C VAL A 60 -1.05 7.00 -5.73
N ARG A 61 0.12 7.53 -6.11
CA ARG A 61 1.43 6.91 -5.83
C ARG A 61 1.68 6.67 -4.34
N LYS A 62 1.47 7.69 -3.50
CA LYS A 62 1.70 7.60 -2.04
C LYS A 62 0.76 6.56 -1.38
N PRO A 63 -0.56 6.58 -1.63
CA PRO A 63 -1.47 5.54 -1.15
C PRO A 63 -1.07 4.13 -1.55
N ILE A 64 -0.69 3.89 -2.82
CA ILE A 64 -0.33 2.53 -3.26
C ILE A 64 0.86 1.98 -2.45
N LEU A 65 1.88 2.80 -2.19
CA LEU A 65 3.02 2.39 -1.37
C LEU A 65 2.59 2.07 0.08
N LEU A 66 1.73 2.90 0.67
CA LEU A 66 1.16 2.63 1.99
C LEU A 66 0.32 1.35 2.03
N GLY A 67 -0.48 1.09 0.99
CA GLY A 67 -1.26 -0.14 0.87
C GLY A 67 -0.38 -1.39 0.77
N ALA A 68 0.71 -1.32 0.01
CA ALA A 68 1.68 -2.41 -0.08
C ALA A 68 2.35 -2.69 1.27
N LEU A 69 2.71 -1.64 2.02
CA LEU A 69 3.25 -1.79 3.38
C LEU A 69 2.21 -2.37 4.35
N LEU A 70 0.98 -1.84 4.36
CA LEU A 70 -0.09 -2.30 5.24
C LEU A 70 -0.43 -3.78 5.02
N THR A 71 -0.53 -4.21 3.77
CA THR A 71 -0.77 -5.62 3.42
C THR A 71 0.39 -6.51 3.84
N GLY A 72 1.64 -6.07 3.65
CA GLY A 72 2.82 -6.79 4.11
C GLY A 72 2.85 -7.00 5.62
N VAL A 73 2.56 -5.95 6.40
CA VAL A 73 2.49 -6.04 7.86
C VAL A 73 1.35 -6.97 8.29
N TYR A 74 0.19 -6.91 7.63
CA TYR A 74 -0.94 -7.79 7.90
C TYR A 74 -0.57 -9.28 7.75
N PHE A 75 0.01 -9.66 6.61
CA PHE A 75 0.43 -11.04 6.36
C PHE A 75 1.56 -11.48 7.30
N SER A 76 2.50 -10.58 7.62
CA SER A 76 3.58 -10.86 8.57
C SER A 76 3.04 -11.19 9.96
N LEU A 77 2.08 -10.40 10.46
CA LEU A 77 1.46 -10.64 11.76
C LEU A 77 0.64 -11.93 11.78
N HIS A 78 -0.06 -12.25 10.69
CA HIS A 78 -0.85 -13.47 10.59
C HIS A 78 0.01 -14.75 10.49
N SER A 79 1.28 -14.62 10.08
CA SER A 79 2.21 -15.74 9.97
C SER A 79 2.80 -16.19 11.32
N LEU A 80 2.62 -15.38 12.37
CA LEU A 80 3.15 -15.63 13.70
C LEU A 80 2.24 -16.55 14.51
N SER A 81 2.70 -17.77 14.78
CA SER A 81 1.87 -18.77 15.47
C SER A 81 1.49 -18.34 16.89
N TYR A 82 2.40 -17.67 17.60
CA TYR A 82 2.13 -17.15 18.95
C TYR A 82 1.13 -15.98 18.96
N LEU A 83 0.89 -15.33 17.81
CA LEU A 83 -0.17 -14.33 17.66
C LEU A 83 -1.52 -14.92 17.23
N SER A 84 -1.61 -16.24 17.00
CA SER A 84 -2.87 -16.90 16.61
C SER A 84 -4.01 -16.65 17.62
N GLY A 85 -3.70 -16.60 18.92
CA GLY A 85 -4.65 -16.25 19.97
C GLY A 85 -5.18 -14.81 19.89
N TYR A 86 -4.47 -13.92 19.20
CA TYR A 86 -4.84 -12.53 18.97
C TYR A 86 -5.36 -12.29 17.54
N ALA A 87 -5.53 -13.33 16.72
CA ALA A 87 -5.89 -13.20 15.31
C ALA A 87 -7.17 -12.39 15.09
N ALA A 88 -8.18 -12.55 15.95
CA ALA A 88 -9.43 -11.78 15.87
C ALA A 88 -9.19 -10.27 16.09
N LEU A 89 -8.41 -9.91 17.12
CA LEU A 89 -8.03 -8.53 17.42
C LEU A 89 -7.23 -7.92 16.26
N ILE A 90 -6.26 -8.66 15.73
CA ILE A 90 -5.44 -8.26 14.58
C ILE A 90 -6.34 -8.01 13.37
N ASN A 91 -7.22 -8.96 13.02
CA ASN A 91 -8.14 -8.80 11.90
C ASN A 91 -9.06 -7.59 12.05
N GLN A 92 -9.59 -7.35 13.26
CA GLN A 92 -10.48 -6.22 13.51
C GLN A 92 -9.72 -4.89 13.42
N ALA A 93 -8.53 -4.80 14.01
CA ALA A 93 -7.68 -3.61 13.92
C ALA A 93 -7.30 -3.29 12.46
N PHE A 94 -6.85 -4.31 11.71
CA PHE A 94 -6.53 -4.14 10.30
C PHE A 94 -7.74 -3.80 9.44
N THR A 95 -8.92 -4.35 9.74
CA THR A 95 -10.16 -3.98 9.03
C THR A 95 -10.44 -2.49 9.18
N VAL A 96 -10.36 -1.95 10.39
CA VAL A 96 -10.55 -0.50 10.63
C VAL A 96 -9.51 0.31 9.87
N VAL A 97 -8.23 -0.08 9.95
CA VAL A 97 -7.14 0.59 9.23
C VAL A 97 -7.35 0.55 7.71
N PHE A 98 -7.75 -0.59 7.14
CA PHE A 98 -8.01 -0.74 5.71
C PHE A 98 -9.21 0.09 5.26
N VAL A 99 -10.31 0.10 6.02
CA VAL A 99 -11.49 0.92 5.72
C VAL A 99 -11.11 2.40 5.71
N LEU A 100 -10.37 2.87 6.73
CA LEU A 100 -9.89 4.25 6.78
C LEU A 100 -8.94 4.56 5.62
N PHE A 101 -8.01 3.65 5.32
CA PHE A 101 -7.08 3.80 4.20
C PHE A 101 -7.81 3.95 2.86
N VAL A 102 -8.77 3.07 2.57
CA VAL A 102 -9.57 3.11 1.34
C VAL A 102 -10.43 4.37 1.29
N SER A 103 -11.07 4.74 2.40
CA SER A 103 -11.87 5.97 2.48
C SER A 103 -11.03 7.21 2.18
N LEU A 104 -9.87 7.35 2.83
CA LEU A 104 -8.95 8.47 2.61
C LEU A 104 -8.35 8.46 1.19
N PHE A 105 -8.14 7.28 0.61
CA PHE A 105 -7.72 7.14 -0.78
C PHE A 105 -8.78 7.68 -1.73
N LEU A 106 -10.04 7.26 -1.56
CA LEU A 106 -11.16 7.72 -2.37
C LEU A 106 -11.34 9.24 -2.29
N VAL A 107 -11.32 9.81 -1.09
CA VAL A 107 -11.43 11.27 -0.89
C VAL A 107 -10.31 12.00 -1.64
N ARG A 108 -9.07 11.51 -1.59
CA ARG A 108 -7.96 12.11 -2.33
C ARG A 108 -8.14 12.03 -3.84
N THR A 109 -8.60 10.88 -4.36
CA THR A 109 -8.85 10.73 -5.79
C THR A 109 -9.98 11.65 -6.26
N VAL A 110 -11.09 11.72 -5.51
CA VAL A 110 -12.21 12.62 -5.83
C VAL A 110 -11.77 14.08 -5.81
N ASN A 111 -11.02 14.49 -4.78
CA ASN A 111 -10.51 15.87 -4.69
C ASN A 111 -9.59 16.22 -5.87
N ALA A 112 -8.73 15.30 -6.31
CA ALA A 112 -7.88 15.53 -7.48
C ALA A 112 -8.70 15.76 -8.77
N VAL A 113 -9.81 15.04 -8.94
CA VAL A 113 -10.72 15.22 -10.08
C VAL A 113 -11.45 16.57 -9.99
N ILE A 114 -11.95 16.94 -8.82
CA ILE A 114 -12.64 18.23 -8.59
C ILE A 114 -11.69 19.40 -8.86
N GLU A 115 -10.45 19.33 -8.34
CA GLU A 115 -9.45 20.39 -8.51
C GLU A 115 -9.11 20.61 -9.98
N TRP A 116 -8.89 19.53 -10.73
CA TRP A 116 -8.66 19.62 -12.17
C TRP A 116 -9.86 20.22 -12.92
N TYR A 117 -11.08 19.78 -12.59
CA TYR A 117 -12.29 20.32 -13.23
C TYR A 117 -12.44 21.83 -12.99
N GLY A 118 -12.12 22.30 -11.78
CA GLY A 118 -12.10 23.72 -11.47
C GLY A 118 -11.07 24.51 -12.28
N GLU A 119 -9.84 23.99 -12.42
CA GLU A 119 -8.79 24.62 -13.22
C GLU A 119 -9.14 24.71 -14.71
N GLU A 120 -9.75 23.66 -15.27
CA GLU A 120 -10.17 23.60 -16.67
C GLU A 120 -11.29 24.59 -17.01
N ILE A 121 -12.20 24.86 -16.07
CA ILE A 121 -13.24 25.90 -16.26
C ILE A 121 -12.61 27.29 -16.16
N LEU A 122 -11.76 27.53 -15.17
CA LEU A 122 -11.11 28.84 -14.97
C LEU A 122 -10.21 29.22 -16.16
N SER A 123 -9.54 28.26 -16.79
CA SER A 123 -8.72 28.49 -17.97
C SER A 123 -9.56 28.90 -19.19
N LYS A 124 -10.77 28.36 -19.34
CA LYS A 124 -11.70 28.71 -20.42
C LYS A 124 -12.35 30.07 -20.23
N THR A 125 -12.71 30.45 -19.00
CA THR A 125 -13.30 31.77 -18.72
C THR A 125 -12.31 32.91 -18.98
N LYS A 126 -11.03 32.75 -18.57
CA LYS A 126 -9.98 33.76 -18.83
C LYS A 126 -9.58 33.89 -20.30
N ALA A 127 -9.92 32.92 -21.14
CA ALA A 127 -9.64 32.97 -22.58
C ALA A 127 -10.73 33.71 -23.38
N GLN A 128 -11.84 34.10 -22.74
CA GLN A 128 -12.98 34.79 -23.34
C GLN A 128 -13.12 36.26 -22.92
N GLU A 129 -12.34 36.73 -21.94
CA GLU A 129 -12.13 38.16 -21.62
C GLU A 129 -10.92 38.70 -22.38
#